data_AF-A0A1A2ZTD0-F1
#
_entry.id   AF-A0A1A2ZTD0-F1
#
_cell.length_a   1.000
_cell.length_b   1.000
_cell.length_c   1.000
_cell.angle_alpha   90.00
_cell.angle_beta   90.00
_cell.angle_gamma   90.00
#
_symmetry.space_group_name_H-M   'P 1'
#
loop_
_entity.id
_entity.type
_entity.pdbx_description
1 polymer ?
#
loop_
_entity_poly.entity_id
_entity_poly.type
_entity_poly.pdbx_seq_one_letter_code
_entity_poly.pdbx_strand_id
1 'polypeptide(L)'
;MRLIPLAAPLIRLAAVDDDYAQDLHDAVDADRDTLMSGLVEAEVGQADLAELTPPQWQWYATWRQERGGGLNRVLLDHLAASASTRFARFQVRELVLRDPETNAAAPLAMDPAAEVVGVVGLEWLSEQARGTESDNEALELMRDSLQCATAASWFLLRQLTFGRDDRSDLVRTRLDEIAEDGRITARWYERGIEPEQGEGY
;
A
#
# COMPACT_ATOMS: atom_id res chain seq x y z
N MET A 1 8.43 21.60 16.20
CA MET A 1 9.75 20.95 16.16
C MET A 1 9.55 19.57 15.56
N ARG A 2 10.34 19.16 14.54
CA ARG A 2 10.21 17.80 13.97
C ARG A 2 10.97 16.82 14.85
N LEU A 3 10.32 15.75 15.30
CA LEU A 3 10.95 14.77 16.18
C LEU A 3 11.77 13.73 15.42
N ILE A 4 11.52 13.55 14.11
CA ILE A 4 12.20 12.55 13.29
C ILE A 4 13.73 12.71 13.31
N PRO A 5 14.33 13.89 13.06
CA PRO A 5 15.79 14.02 13.11
C PRO A 5 16.37 13.72 14.51
N LEU A 6 15.61 14.01 15.58
CA LEU A 6 16.02 13.73 16.95
C LEU A 6 15.92 12.24 17.29
N ALA A 7 14.91 11.55 16.76
CA ALA A 7 14.66 10.13 16.97
C ALA A 7 15.43 9.22 16.00
N ALA A 8 15.99 9.76 14.91
CA ALA A 8 16.66 8.98 13.88
C ALA A 8 17.74 8.03 14.41
N PRO A 9 18.61 8.39 15.38
CA PRO A 9 19.56 7.45 15.96
C PRO A 9 18.90 6.22 16.60
N LEU A 10 17.77 6.40 17.30
CA LEU A 10 17.03 5.31 17.92
C LEU A 10 16.32 4.45 16.87
N ILE A 11 15.70 5.08 15.86
CA ILE A 11 15.06 4.37 14.75
C ILE A 11 16.06 3.50 13.99
N ARG A 12 17.29 4.00 13.77
CA ARG A 12 18.36 3.22 13.12
C ARG A 12 18.74 1.96 13.89
N LEU A 13 18.74 2.01 15.23
CA LEU A 13 19.02 0.87 16.09
C LEU A 13 17.83 -0.10 16.12
N ALA A 14 16.62 0.42 16.33
CA ALA A 14 15.40 -0.36 16.37
C ALA A 14 15.12 -1.13 15.06
N ALA A 15 15.54 -0.58 13.91
CA ALA A 15 15.38 -1.23 12.62
C ALA A 15 16.28 -2.46 12.41
N VAL A 16 17.29 -2.68 13.26
CA VAL A 16 18.25 -3.80 13.14
C VAL A 16 18.26 -4.70 14.37
N ASP A 17 17.62 -4.30 15.46
CA ASP A 17 17.67 -4.97 16.75
C ASP A 17 16.32 -4.83 17.49
N ASP A 18 15.72 -5.98 17.78
CA ASP A 18 14.38 -6.08 18.39
C ASP A 18 14.36 -5.55 19.85
N ASP A 19 15.47 -5.62 20.58
CA ASP A 19 15.54 -5.07 21.94
C ASP A 19 15.42 -3.55 21.89
N TYR A 20 16.09 -2.89 20.93
CA TYR A 20 15.95 -1.45 20.71
C TYR A 20 14.58 -1.07 20.12
N ALA A 21 13.93 -1.97 19.38
CA ALA A 21 12.55 -1.76 18.94
C ALA A 21 11.58 -1.74 20.12
N GLN A 22 11.80 -2.60 21.12
CA GLN A 22 11.04 -2.59 22.36
C GLN A 22 11.32 -1.32 23.17
N ASP A 23 12.59 -0.90 23.30
CA ASP A 23 12.93 0.35 23.99
C ASP A 23 12.24 1.56 23.37
N LEU A 24 12.15 1.61 22.02
CA LEU A 24 11.41 2.68 21.33
C LEU A 24 9.90 2.60 21.61
N HIS A 25 9.32 1.40 21.67
CA HIS A 25 7.91 1.22 22.04
C HIS A 25 7.66 1.75 23.45
N ASP A 26 8.48 1.34 24.42
CA ASP A 26 8.35 1.73 25.82
C ASP A 26 8.53 3.25 26.01
N ALA A 27 9.47 3.86 25.27
CA ALA A 27 9.68 5.30 25.30
C ALA A 27 8.45 6.09 24.80
N VAL A 28 7.83 5.64 23.71
CA VAL A 28 6.62 6.27 23.16
C VAL A 28 5.45 6.13 24.11
N ASP A 29 5.28 4.98 24.76
CA ASP A 29 4.21 4.79 25.75
C ASP A 29 4.42 5.64 27.01
N ALA A 30 5.66 5.91 27.40
CA ALA A 30 5.99 6.72 28.57
C ALA A 30 5.71 8.23 28.38
N ASP A 31 5.87 8.76 27.17
CA ASP A 31 5.52 10.15 26.80
C ASP A 31 4.61 10.16 25.57
N ARG A 32 3.45 9.50 25.77
CA ARG A 32 2.48 9.23 24.70
C ARG A 32 2.06 10.48 23.97
N ASP A 33 1.70 11.56 24.67
CA ASP A 33 1.15 12.76 24.03
C ASP A 33 2.17 13.44 23.11
N THR A 34 3.43 13.55 23.54
CA THR A 34 4.47 14.24 22.75
C THR A 34 4.99 13.37 21.62
N LEU A 35 5.29 12.09 21.92
CA LEU A 35 5.94 11.20 20.97
C LEU A 35 4.96 10.60 19.96
N MET A 36 3.71 10.32 20.34
CA MET A 36 2.69 9.92 19.36
C MET A 36 2.43 11.04 18.36
N SER A 37 2.23 12.27 18.84
CA SER A 37 1.97 13.40 17.96
C SER A 37 3.14 13.65 16.99
N GLY A 38 4.38 13.59 17.49
CA GLY A 38 5.56 13.93 16.69
C GLY A 38 6.20 12.79 15.88
N LEU A 39 5.96 11.52 16.21
CA LEU A 39 6.52 10.35 15.50
C LEU A 39 5.47 9.45 14.85
N VAL A 40 4.20 9.49 15.27
CA VAL A 40 3.15 8.64 14.69
C VAL A 40 2.18 9.47 13.85
N GLU A 41 1.76 10.63 14.33
CA GLU A 41 0.74 11.43 13.62
C GLU A 41 1.37 12.43 12.64
N ALA A 42 2.51 13.03 13.01
CA ALA A 42 3.17 14.03 12.20
C ALA A 42 3.52 13.54 10.78
N GLU A 43 3.39 14.45 9.80
CA GLU A 43 3.82 14.19 8.44
C GLU A 43 5.36 14.11 8.34
N VAL A 44 5.81 13.16 7.53
CA VAL A 44 7.19 13.09 7.05
C VAL A 44 7.32 14.04 5.86
N GLY A 45 8.25 14.99 5.95
CA GLY A 45 8.58 15.89 4.86
C GLY A 45 9.83 15.47 4.11
N GLN A 46 10.04 16.06 2.92
CA GLN A 46 11.18 15.75 2.06
C GLN A 46 12.55 15.90 2.75
N ALA A 47 12.70 16.92 3.60
CA ALA A 47 13.94 17.15 4.35
C ALA A 47 14.26 16.02 5.35
N ASP A 48 13.25 15.30 5.84
CA ASP A 48 13.45 14.24 6.83
C ASP A 48 14.02 12.99 6.17
N LEU A 49 13.77 12.77 4.87
CA LEU A 49 14.17 11.54 4.17
C LEU A 49 15.68 11.25 4.21
N ALA A 50 16.51 12.28 4.37
CA ALA A 50 17.96 12.14 4.50
C ALA A 50 18.41 11.48 5.81
N GLU A 51 17.53 11.38 6.82
CA GLU A 51 17.87 10.91 8.15
C GLU A 51 17.98 9.38 8.25
N LEU A 52 17.31 8.64 7.36
CA LEU A 52 17.26 7.17 7.42
C LEU A 52 17.51 6.56 6.04
N THR A 53 18.04 5.35 6.04
CA THR A 53 18.15 4.53 4.82
C THR A 53 16.78 3.95 4.43
N PRO A 54 16.56 3.54 3.16
CA PRO A 54 15.27 2.98 2.75
C PRO A 54 14.77 1.80 3.59
N PRO A 55 15.60 0.82 4.01
CA PRO A 55 15.15 -0.25 4.91
C PRO A 55 14.69 0.26 6.29
N GLN A 56 15.37 1.27 6.84
CA GLN A 56 14.99 1.89 8.12
C GLN A 56 13.68 2.68 7.97
N TRP A 57 13.49 3.36 6.84
CA TRP A 57 12.23 4.00 6.50
C TRP A 57 11.09 3.01 6.34
N GLN A 58 11.33 1.86 5.71
CA GLN A 58 10.35 0.78 5.57
C GLN A 58 9.94 0.26 6.95
N TRP A 59 10.91 -0.04 7.82
CA TRP A 59 10.64 -0.46 9.20
C TRP A 59 9.81 0.58 9.97
N TYR A 60 10.23 1.85 9.91
CA TYR A 60 9.54 2.93 10.62
C TYR A 60 8.13 3.17 10.09
N ALA A 61 7.90 3.05 8.78
CA ALA A 61 6.57 3.17 8.17
C ALA A 61 5.62 2.08 8.70
N THR A 62 6.09 0.82 8.77
CA THR A 62 5.32 -0.29 9.34
C THR A 62 5.02 -0.04 10.81
N TRP A 63 6.04 0.29 11.61
CA TRP A 63 5.91 0.59 13.04
C TRP A 63 4.92 1.73 13.33
N ARG A 64 4.93 2.76 12.48
CA ARG A 64 4.02 3.92 12.55
C ARG A 64 2.58 3.50 12.25
N GLN A 65 2.38 2.69 11.22
CA GLN A 65 1.04 2.20 10.84
C GLN A 65 0.44 1.28 11.91
N GLU A 66 1.25 0.41 12.53
CA GLU A 66 0.81 -0.45 13.66
C GLU A 66 0.29 0.36 14.85
N ARG A 67 0.71 1.62 14.98
CA ARG A 67 0.27 2.56 16.03
C ARG A 67 -0.83 3.51 15.57
N GLY A 68 -1.41 3.29 14.39
CA GLY A 68 -2.49 4.09 13.84
C GLY A 68 -2.03 5.34 13.09
N GLY A 69 -0.73 5.48 12.81
CA GLY A 69 -0.24 6.54 11.92
C GLY A 69 -0.67 6.27 10.48
N GLY A 70 -1.26 7.27 9.82
CA GLY A 70 -1.73 7.14 8.44
C GLY A 70 -0.59 7.09 7.42
N LEU A 71 -0.90 6.74 6.17
CA LEU A 71 0.08 6.77 5.08
C LEU A 71 0.64 8.17 4.86
N ASN A 72 1.91 8.26 4.48
CA ASN A 72 2.54 9.52 4.09
C ASN A 72 3.02 9.44 2.65
N ARG A 73 2.52 10.33 1.79
CA ARG A 73 2.78 10.29 0.34
C ARG A 73 4.26 10.43 0.01
N VAL A 74 4.94 11.38 0.64
CA VAL A 74 6.38 11.65 0.43
C VAL A 74 7.21 10.40 0.76
N LEU A 75 6.88 9.73 1.86
CA LEU A 75 7.56 8.51 2.27
C LEU A 75 7.29 7.34 1.31
N LEU A 76 6.03 7.14 0.90
CA LEU A 76 5.66 6.09 -0.04
C LEU A 76 6.39 6.24 -1.38
N ASP A 77 6.42 7.45 -1.95
CA ASP A 77 7.11 7.71 -3.22
C ASP A 77 8.62 7.49 -3.09
N HIS A 78 9.22 7.88 -1.96
CA HIS A 78 10.64 7.62 -1.68
C HIS A 78 10.97 6.12 -1.60
N LEU A 79 10.15 5.37 -0.87
CA LEU A 79 10.31 3.93 -0.70
C LEU A 79 10.10 3.19 -2.03
N ALA A 80 9.08 3.56 -2.80
CA ALA A 80 8.81 2.99 -4.11
C ALA A 80 9.96 3.21 -5.09
N ALA A 81 10.51 4.43 -5.15
CA ALA A 81 11.67 4.76 -5.98
C ALA A 81 12.94 4.01 -5.57
N SER A 82 13.07 3.66 -4.29
CA SER A 82 14.23 2.95 -3.74
C SER A 82 14.12 1.41 -3.85
N ALA A 83 12.93 0.89 -4.17
CA ALA A 83 12.63 -0.54 -4.16
C ALA A 83 13.12 -1.26 -5.43
N SER A 84 14.39 -1.67 -5.43
CA SER A 84 15.02 -2.34 -6.58
C SER A 84 14.65 -3.83 -6.75
N THR A 85 14.18 -4.49 -5.69
CA THR A 85 13.82 -5.91 -5.71
C THR A 85 12.31 -6.11 -5.67
N ARG A 86 11.83 -7.24 -6.21
CA ARG A 86 10.40 -7.62 -6.10
C ARG A 86 9.93 -7.67 -4.66
N PHE A 87 10.78 -8.16 -3.76
CA PHE A 87 10.47 -8.23 -2.32
C PHE A 87 10.30 -6.83 -1.72
N ALA A 88 11.22 -5.90 -1.98
CA ALA A 88 11.11 -4.52 -1.51
C ALA A 88 9.87 -3.84 -2.09
N ARG A 89 9.57 -4.01 -3.38
CA ARG A 89 8.34 -3.46 -3.99
C ARG A 89 7.08 -4.01 -3.33
N PHE A 90 7.05 -5.31 -3.03
CA PHE A 90 5.95 -5.91 -2.30
C PHE A 90 5.79 -5.31 -0.90
N GLN A 91 6.87 -5.12 -0.14
CA GLN A 91 6.80 -4.50 1.19
C GLN A 91 6.23 -3.08 1.16
N VAL A 92 6.59 -2.28 0.16
CA VAL A 92 6.03 -0.93 -0.01
C VAL A 92 4.53 -1.00 -0.34
N ARG A 93 4.15 -1.89 -1.27
CA ARG A 93 2.73 -2.09 -1.64
C ARG A 93 1.92 -2.62 -0.47
N GLU A 94 2.50 -3.50 0.34
CA GLU A 94 1.84 -4.09 1.50
C GLU A 94 1.45 -3.04 2.54
N LEU A 95 2.28 -2.00 2.76
CA LEU A 95 1.92 -0.85 3.60
C LEU A 95 0.61 -0.22 3.15
N VAL A 96 0.42 -0.04 1.84
CA VAL A 96 -0.79 0.58 1.30
C VAL A 96 -1.97 -0.39 1.27
N LEU A 97 -1.73 -1.64 0.87
CA LEU A 97 -2.77 -2.67 0.76
C LEU A 97 -3.34 -3.08 2.12
N ARG A 98 -2.57 -2.95 3.21
CA ARG A 98 -3.03 -3.25 4.58
C ARG A 98 -3.45 -2.03 5.37
N ASP A 99 -3.32 -0.84 4.80
CA ASP A 99 -3.65 0.39 5.49
C ASP A 99 -5.14 0.46 5.89
N PRO A 100 -5.48 0.71 7.17
CA PRO A 100 -6.87 0.72 7.62
C PRO A 100 -7.74 1.75 6.91
N GLU A 101 -7.24 2.97 6.70
CA GLU A 101 -7.98 4.05 6.04
C GLU A 101 -8.23 3.72 4.56
N THR A 102 -7.19 3.27 3.87
CA THR A 102 -7.29 2.83 2.47
C THR A 102 -8.30 1.68 2.31
N ASN A 103 -8.31 0.72 3.24
CA ASN A 103 -9.25 -0.39 3.22
C ASN A 103 -10.69 0.02 3.54
N ALA A 104 -10.89 1.00 4.42
CA ALA A 104 -12.22 1.54 4.70
C ALA A 104 -12.78 2.30 3.50
N ALA A 105 -11.92 3.02 2.77
CA ALA A 105 -12.32 3.81 1.61
C ALA A 105 -12.48 2.99 0.32
N ALA A 106 -11.76 1.89 0.16
CA ALA A 106 -11.73 1.10 -1.07
C ALA A 106 -13.12 0.62 -1.56
N PRO A 107 -14.04 0.11 -0.71
CA PRO A 107 -15.39 -0.26 -1.15
C PRO A 107 -16.20 0.92 -1.69
N LEU A 108 -16.03 2.11 -1.11
CA LEU A 108 -16.71 3.32 -1.54
C LEU A 108 -16.16 3.79 -2.89
N ALA A 109 -14.85 3.75 -3.08
CA ALA A 109 -14.22 4.13 -4.36
C ALA A 109 -14.54 3.18 -5.51
N MET A 110 -15.10 2.00 -5.20
CA MET A 110 -15.64 1.06 -6.18
C MET A 110 -17.12 1.35 -6.54
N ASP A 111 -17.81 2.23 -5.83
CA ASP A 111 -19.15 2.67 -6.19
C ASP A 111 -19.07 3.82 -7.21
N PRO A 112 -19.61 3.69 -8.44
CA PRO A 112 -19.60 4.74 -9.44
C PRO A 112 -20.30 6.04 -9.00
N ALA A 113 -21.19 5.97 -8.00
CA ALA A 113 -21.92 7.11 -7.50
C ALA A 113 -21.23 7.82 -6.32
N ALA A 114 -20.17 7.23 -5.74
CA ALA A 114 -19.50 7.77 -4.57
C ALA A 114 -18.29 8.63 -4.95
N GLU A 115 -18.19 9.81 -4.33
CA GLU A 115 -17.01 10.66 -4.43
C GLU A 115 -16.06 10.32 -3.28
N VAL A 116 -14.94 9.67 -3.59
CA VAL A 116 -13.84 9.41 -2.65
C VAL A 116 -12.63 10.21 -3.11
N VAL A 117 -12.34 11.30 -2.39
CA VAL A 117 -11.24 12.23 -2.70
C VAL A 117 -10.31 12.32 -1.49
N GLY A 118 -9.00 12.32 -1.73
CA GLY A 118 -8.00 12.63 -0.71
C GLY A 118 -7.51 11.44 0.12
N VAL A 119 -7.80 10.20 -0.29
CA VAL A 119 -7.25 9.01 0.39
C VAL A 119 -5.94 8.62 -0.29
N VAL A 120 -4.82 8.94 0.38
CA VAL A 120 -3.45 8.77 -0.12
C VAL A 120 -3.21 7.39 -0.72
N GLY A 121 -3.65 6.33 -0.03
CA GLY A 121 -3.44 4.97 -0.50
C GLY A 121 -4.18 4.63 -1.80
N LEU A 122 -5.42 5.08 -1.96
CA LEU A 122 -6.20 4.82 -3.18
C LEU A 122 -5.66 5.59 -4.39
N GLU A 123 -5.25 6.84 -4.18
CA GLU A 123 -4.58 7.66 -5.19
C GLU A 123 -3.27 7.00 -5.64
N TRP A 124 -2.45 6.57 -4.68
CA TRP A 124 -1.19 5.89 -4.94
C TRP A 124 -1.40 4.57 -5.70
N LEU A 125 -2.34 3.72 -5.28
CA LEU A 125 -2.66 2.46 -5.98
C LEU A 125 -3.15 2.71 -7.41
N SER A 126 -3.97 3.74 -7.62
CA SER A 126 -4.46 4.13 -8.95
C SER A 126 -3.33 4.62 -9.86
N GLU A 127 -2.33 5.30 -9.30
CA GLU A 127 -1.14 5.68 -10.04
C GLU A 127 -0.25 4.49 -10.37
N GLN A 128 -0.04 3.55 -9.44
CA GLN A 128 0.71 2.32 -9.72
C GLN A 128 0.08 1.50 -10.86
N ALA A 129 -1.25 1.33 -10.83
CA ALA A 129 -1.97 0.62 -11.88
C ALA A 129 -1.83 1.30 -13.25
N ARG A 130 -1.94 2.64 -13.30
CA ARG A 130 -1.81 3.40 -14.55
C ARG A 130 -0.37 3.44 -15.05
N GLY A 131 0.60 3.62 -14.16
CA GLY A 131 2.03 3.74 -14.45
C GLY A 131 2.76 2.42 -14.68
N THR A 132 2.05 1.29 -14.68
CA THR A 132 2.63 -0.02 -15.00
C THR A 132 3.03 -0.06 -16.48
N GLU A 133 4.33 -0.22 -16.76
CA GLU A 133 4.89 -0.13 -18.12
C GLU A 133 5.11 -1.50 -18.77
N SER A 134 5.05 -2.59 -17.99
CA SER A 134 5.29 -3.95 -18.48
C SER A 134 4.29 -4.98 -17.95
N ASP A 135 4.11 -6.06 -18.74
CA ASP A 135 3.31 -7.23 -18.37
C ASP A 135 3.76 -7.84 -17.03
N ASN A 136 5.08 -7.90 -16.79
CA ASN A 136 5.61 -8.46 -15.56
C ASN A 136 5.22 -7.62 -14.34
N GLU A 137 5.26 -6.28 -14.45
CA GLU A 137 4.82 -5.40 -13.37
C GLU A 137 3.32 -5.51 -13.10
N ALA A 138 2.49 -5.63 -14.14
CA ALA A 138 1.06 -5.85 -14.01
C ALA A 138 0.76 -7.15 -13.25
N LEU A 139 1.45 -8.24 -13.62
CA LEU A 139 1.32 -9.53 -12.96
C LEU A 139 1.92 -9.53 -11.54
N GLU A 140 2.95 -8.73 -11.25
CA GLU A 140 3.43 -8.50 -9.88
C GLU A 140 2.35 -7.83 -9.03
N LEU A 141 1.77 -6.71 -9.49
CA LEU A 141 0.70 -6.02 -8.76
C LEU A 141 -0.53 -6.91 -8.52
N MET A 142 -0.90 -7.72 -9.51
CA MET A 142 -1.97 -8.72 -9.36
C MET A 142 -1.63 -9.74 -8.26
N ARG A 143 -0.42 -10.33 -8.27
CA ARG A 143 0.00 -11.31 -7.25
C ARG A 143 0.05 -10.70 -5.86
N ASP A 144 0.59 -9.50 -5.75
CA ASP A 144 0.70 -8.78 -4.48
C ASP A 144 -0.71 -8.49 -3.90
N SER A 145 -1.64 -8.07 -4.77
CA SER A 145 -3.05 -7.87 -4.41
C SER A 145 -3.69 -9.17 -3.89
N LEU A 146 -3.51 -10.29 -4.60
CA LEU A 146 -4.03 -11.60 -4.19
C LEU A 146 -3.41 -12.09 -2.88
N GLN A 147 -2.13 -11.80 -2.63
CA GLN A 147 -1.45 -12.19 -1.39
C GLN A 147 -1.98 -11.41 -0.18
N CYS A 148 -2.27 -10.12 -0.32
CA CYS A 148 -2.85 -9.32 0.76
C CYS A 148 -4.35 -9.58 0.96
N ALA A 149 -5.09 -9.82 -0.13
CA ALA A 149 -6.52 -10.15 -0.14
C ALA A 149 -7.43 -9.17 0.66
N THR A 150 -7.09 -7.88 0.67
CA THR A 150 -7.82 -6.83 1.40
C THR A 150 -8.82 -6.08 0.50
N ALA A 151 -9.59 -5.14 1.05
CA ALA A 151 -10.49 -4.31 0.23
C ALA A 151 -9.69 -3.43 -0.76
N ALA A 152 -8.55 -2.89 -0.33
CA ALA A 152 -7.62 -2.17 -1.18
C ALA A 152 -7.03 -3.05 -2.29
N SER A 153 -6.77 -4.34 -2.02
CA SER A 153 -6.37 -5.31 -3.05
C SER A 153 -7.42 -5.44 -4.16
N TRP A 154 -8.70 -5.54 -3.79
CA TRP A 154 -9.79 -5.66 -4.78
C TRP A 154 -9.94 -4.38 -5.60
N PHE A 155 -9.79 -3.22 -4.97
CA PHE A 155 -9.72 -1.95 -5.68
C PHE A 155 -8.58 -1.92 -6.70
N LEU A 156 -7.36 -2.32 -6.32
CA LEU A 156 -6.21 -2.36 -7.24
C LEU A 156 -6.45 -3.34 -8.41
N LEU A 157 -6.96 -4.54 -8.15
CA LEU A 157 -7.29 -5.50 -9.20
C LEU A 157 -8.32 -4.94 -10.18
N ARG A 158 -9.32 -4.20 -9.70
CA ARG A 158 -10.26 -3.51 -10.56
C ARG A 158 -9.58 -2.45 -11.43
N GLN A 159 -8.69 -1.63 -10.87
CA GLN A 159 -7.94 -0.64 -11.66
C GLN A 159 -7.10 -1.30 -12.76
N LEU A 160 -6.43 -2.42 -12.45
CA LEU A 160 -5.64 -3.18 -13.42
C LEU A 160 -6.49 -3.81 -14.54
N THR A 161 -7.75 -4.12 -14.26
CA THR A 161 -8.67 -4.81 -15.17
C THR A 161 -9.75 -3.90 -15.76
N PHE A 162 -9.68 -2.59 -15.56
CA PHE A 162 -10.71 -1.66 -16.05
C PHE A 162 -10.57 -1.37 -17.56
N GLY A 163 -9.34 -1.34 -18.09
CA GLY A 163 -9.06 -1.00 -19.48
C GLY A 163 -9.43 -2.12 -20.48
N ARG A 164 -9.60 -1.76 -21.76
CA ARG A 164 -9.68 -2.73 -22.88
C ARG A 164 -8.36 -2.78 -23.63
N ASP A 165 -7.28 -2.90 -22.88
CA ASP A 165 -5.91 -3.01 -23.41
C ASP A 165 -5.33 -4.40 -23.14
N ASP A 166 -4.29 -4.77 -23.89
CA ASP A 166 -3.65 -6.10 -23.83
C ASP A 166 -3.18 -6.45 -22.41
N ARG A 167 -2.79 -5.45 -21.61
CA ARG A 167 -2.33 -5.63 -20.23
C ARG A 167 -3.51 -5.96 -19.31
N SER A 168 -4.62 -5.25 -19.41
CA SER A 168 -5.85 -5.58 -18.68
C SER A 168 -6.37 -6.96 -19.05
N ASP A 169 -6.32 -7.34 -20.34
CA ASP A 169 -6.71 -8.68 -20.80
C ASP A 169 -5.79 -9.76 -20.23
N LEU A 170 -4.47 -9.54 -20.23
CA LEU A 170 -3.51 -10.45 -19.60
C LEU A 170 -3.84 -10.71 -18.11
N VAL A 171 -4.12 -9.65 -17.36
CA VAL A 171 -4.47 -9.77 -15.93
C VAL A 171 -5.79 -10.52 -15.76
N ARG A 172 -6.82 -10.22 -16.57
CA ARG A 172 -8.11 -10.95 -16.55
C ARG A 172 -7.91 -12.44 -16.80
N THR A 173 -7.25 -12.80 -17.90
CA THR A 173 -6.97 -14.20 -18.25
C THR A 173 -6.24 -14.90 -17.11
N ARG A 174 -5.25 -14.26 -16.49
CA ARG A 174 -4.51 -14.88 -15.40
C ARG A 174 -5.34 -15.06 -14.13
N LEU A 175 -6.25 -14.13 -13.84
CA LEU A 175 -7.19 -14.27 -12.72
C LEU A 175 -8.20 -15.40 -12.97
N ASP A 176 -8.68 -15.55 -14.20
CA ASP A 176 -9.59 -16.63 -14.59
C ASP A 176 -8.93 -18.00 -14.44
N GLU A 177 -7.68 -18.17 -14.89
CA GLU A 177 -6.90 -19.40 -14.68
C GLU A 177 -6.76 -19.74 -13.18
N ILE A 178 -6.50 -18.74 -12.33
CA ILE A 178 -6.39 -18.93 -10.87
C ILE A 178 -7.75 -19.30 -10.24
N ALA A 179 -8.84 -18.78 -10.78
CA ALA A 179 -10.19 -19.08 -10.33
C ALA A 179 -10.63 -20.50 -10.72
N GLU A 180 -10.29 -20.95 -11.93
CA GLU A 180 -10.50 -22.33 -12.40
C GLU A 180 -9.75 -23.35 -11.53
N ASP A 181 -8.55 -22.99 -11.07
CA ASP A 181 -7.76 -23.77 -10.10
C ASP A 181 -8.35 -23.77 -8.67
N GLY A 182 -9.47 -23.07 -8.44
CA GLY A 182 -10.17 -23.02 -7.16
C GLY A 182 -9.48 -22.20 -6.06
N ARG A 183 -8.47 -21.39 -6.42
CA ARG A 183 -7.69 -20.57 -5.46
C ARG A 183 -8.37 -19.25 -5.11
N ILE A 184 -9.28 -18.80 -5.96
CA ILE A 184 -10.16 -17.64 -5.73
C ILE A 184 -11.58 -17.98 -6.21
N THR A 185 -12.60 -17.24 -5.76
CA THR A 185 -13.98 -17.46 -6.23
C THR A 185 -14.13 -17.05 -7.70
N ALA A 186 -14.82 -17.88 -8.50
CA ALA A 186 -15.10 -17.69 -9.93
C ALA A 186 -15.91 -16.43 -10.31
N ARG A 187 -16.18 -15.57 -9.33
CA ARG A 187 -16.96 -14.32 -9.39
C ARG A 187 -16.16 -13.16 -8.83
N TRP A 188 -14.83 -13.19 -8.99
CA TRP A 188 -13.93 -12.15 -8.53
C TRP A 188 -14.27 -10.78 -9.15
N TYR A 189 -14.86 -10.76 -10.35
CA TYR A 189 -15.41 -9.59 -11.02
C TYR A 189 -16.73 -9.05 -10.39
N GLU A 190 -17.56 -9.91 -9.79
CA GLU A 190 -18.86 -9.49 -9.21
C GLU A 190 -18.70 -8.62 -7.96
N ARG A 191 -17.52 -8.65 -7.30
CA ARG A 191 -17.18 -7.73 -6.21
C ARG A 191 -16.85 -6.29 -6.68
N GLY A 192 -16.94 -6.01 -7.98
CA GLY A 192 -16.61 -4.70 -8.56
C GLY A 192 -17.51 -4.25 -9.72
N ILE A 193 -18.74 -4.76 -9.84
CA ILE A 193 -19.72 -4.53 -10.91
C ILE A 193 -19.46 -5.39 -12.15
N GLU A 194 -20.52 -6.11 -12.57
CA GLU A 194 -20.57 -7.05 -13.69
C GLU A 194 -19.96 -6.47 -14.97
N PRO A 195 -19.26 -7.28 -15.79
CA PRO A 195 -19.06 -6.90 -17.17
C PRO A 195 -20.45 -6.75 -17.78
N GLU A 196 -20.80 -5.55 -18.26
CA GLU A 196 -21.94 -5.39 -19.16
C GLU A 196 -21.79 -6.46 -20.22
N GLN A 197 -22.66 -7.47 -20.16
CA GLN A 197 -22.82 -8.43 -21.21
C GLN A 197 -23.12 -7.58 -22.44
N GLY A 198 -22.15 -7.49 -23.35
CA GLY A 198 -22.42 -7.06 -24.70
C GLY A 198 -23.46 -8.01 -25.22
N GLU A 199 -24.73 -7.57 -25.21
CA GLU A 199 -25.81 -8.25 -25.91
C GLU A 199 -25.34 -8.48 -27.34
N GLY A 200 -25.35 -9.75 -27.73
CA GLY A 200 -24.81 -10.18 -28.99
C GLY A 200 -25.54 -9.59 -30.19
N TYR A 201 -24.81 -9.56 -31.31
CA TYR A 201 -25.27 -10.07 -32.59
C TYR A 201 -24.08 -10.67 -33.33
#